data_AF-A0A1M3QUY5-F1
#
_entry.id   AF-A0A1M3QUY5-F1
#
_cell.length_a   1.000
_cell.length_b   1.000
_cell.length_c   1.000
_cell.angle_alpha   90.00
_cell.angle_beta   90.00
_cell.angle_gamma   90.00
#
_symmetry.space_group_name_H-M   'P 1'
#
loop_
_entity.id
_entity.type
_entity.pdbx_description
1 polymer ?
#
loop_
_entity_poly.entity_id
_entity_poly.type
_entity_poly.pdbx_seq_one_letter_code
_entity_poly.pdbx_strand_id
1 'polypeptide(L)'
;MLLIAALSCAEQKQKDMPDKEQMKTQLNQISNLLQDSGFTRAMAETLEAAYYIAEKQPVPSFTAGDIDTAQVKKSIKDEKIATGIAPLYALECGIGQLMEVYNGTPVEWLDKIIDNKLDSAQVLILNRFANATWKAGQPFRGLERIKRPVFISSFFLPEDEVQKDYDHILSTAKILRQKMTDVKDSSISHQLQRINALLQDKQFAFDVAANAEAVYYTTLHKAVPPFLKPGEDTATQSKSVLDEKIATNIAGFYALECGLSYLATAQNALPLKVLHDIVTDSLATPEKKLFERFANATWKAGQPFRSLDRITRHNFTPFDLLSPSEIDKDWVQIKAAAEKLIPHIQ
;
A
#
# COMPACT_ATOMS: atom_id res chain seq x y z
N MET A 1 -28.61 56.57 16.46
CA MET A 1 -27.45 55.67 16.70
C MET A 1 -27.96 54.25 16.82
N LEU A 2 -28.05 53.54 15.72
CA LEU A 2 -28.27 52.09 15.67
C LEU A 2 -28.04 51.64 14.23
N LEU A 3 -27.51 50.43 14.07
CA LEU A 3 -27.07 49.75 12.84
C LEU A 3 -25.70 50.17 12.29
N ILE A 4 -24.62 49.63 12.86
CA ILE A 4 -23.54 48.93 12.12
C ILE A 4 -22.88 47.93 13.09
N ALA A 5 -23.44 46.72 13.25
CA ALA A 5 -22.77 45.65 14.03
C ALA A 5 -23.21 44.23 13.65
N ALA A 6 -23.65 44.00 12.40
CA ALA A 6 -24.16 42.69 11.98
C ALA A 6 -23.66 42.20 10.61
N LEU A 7 -22.60 42.81 10.05
CA LEU A 7 -22.00 42.37 8.78
C LEU A 7 -20.60 41.75 8.92
N SER A 8 -19.99 41.76 10.12
CA SER A 8 -18.60 41.28 10.31
C SER A 8 -18.48 39.78 10.62
N CYS A 9 -19.57 39.10 10.98
CA CYS A 9 -19.50 37.69 11.42
C CYS A 9 -19.87 36.66 10.35
N ALA A 10 -20.24 37.08 9.14
CA ALA A 10 -20.67 36.16 8.07
C ALA A 10 -19.56 35.85 7.04
N GLU A 11 -18.53 36.68 6.92
CA GLU A 11 -17.44 36.50 5.93
C GLU A 11 -16.22 35.74 6.46
N GLN A 12 -16.20 35.35 7.75
CA GLN A 12 -15.05 34.68 8.37
C GLN A 12 -15.16 33.14 8.44
N LYS A 13 -16.20 32.54 7.83
CA LYS A 13 -16.37 31.07 7.76
C LYS A 13 -16.01 30.44 6.41
N GLN A 14 -15.42 31.22 5.50
CA GLN A 14 -14.90 30.72 4.22
C GLN A 14 -13.36 30.76 4.22
N LYS A 15 -12.75 30.27 5.30
CA LYS A 15 -11.31 30.08 5.41
C LYS A 15 -10.98 28.59 5.32
N ASP A 16 -10.10 28.27 4.38
CA ASP A 16 -9.26 27.07 4.30
C ASP A 16 -9.89 25.75 3.81
N MET A 17 -10.78 25.78 2.82
CA MET A 17 -10.94 24.61 1.93
C MET A 17 -10.02 24.76 0.72
N PRO A 18 -9.14 23.77 0.43
CA PRO A 18 -8.33 23.81 -0.78
C PRO A 18 -9.19 23.92 -2.04
N ASP A 19 -8.70 24.66 -3.03
CA ASP A 19 -9.33 24.66 -4.35
C ASP A 19 -9.26 23.23 -4.92
N LYS A 20 -10.43 22.66 -5.25
CA LYS A 20 -10.53 21.31 -5.82
C LYS A 20 -9.70 21.18 -7.11
N GLU A 21 -9.55 22.26 -7.87
CA GLU A 21 -8.71 22.25 -9.08
C GLU A 21 -7.23 22.23 -8.75
N GLN A 22 -6.80 22.90 -7.68
CA GLN A 22 -5.42 22.80 -7.19
C GLN A 22 -5.11 21.38 -6.71
N MET A 23 -6.01 20.78 -5.93
CA MET A 23 -5.88 19.39 -5.48
C MET A 23 -5.76 18.41 -6.65
N LYS A 24 -6.62 18.53 -7.67
CA LYS A 24 -6.53 17.73 -8.91
C LYS A 24 -5.20 17.95 -9.63
N THR A 25 -4.75 19.20 -9.76
CA THR A 25 -3.49 19.52 -10.42
C THR A 25 -2.32 18.82 -9.74
N GLN A 26 -2.25 18.89 -8.41
CA GLN A 26 -1.19 18.26 -7.62
C GLN A 26 -1.23 16.73 -7.73
N LEU A 27 -2.41 16.11 -7.62
CA LEU A 27 -2.53 14.66 -7.80
C LEU A 27 -2.17 14.21 -9.23
N ASN A 28 -2.42 15.05 -10.24
CA ASN A 28 -2.03 14.76 -11.62
C ASN A 28 -0.50 14.86 -11.80
N GLN A 29 0.15 15.85 -11.18
CA GLN A 29 1.62 15.92 -11.13
C GLN A 29 2.22 14.68 -10.47
N ILE A 30 1.67 14.24 -9.33
CA ILE A 30 2.08 12.98 -8.67
C ILE A 30 1.87 11.79 -9.61
N SER A 31 0.74 11.72 -10.32
CA SER A 31 0.44 10.66 -11.28
C SER A 31 1.46 10.59 -12.42
N ASN A 32 1.90 11.74 -12.94
CA ASN A 32 2.95 11.77 -13.97
C ASN A 32 4.29 11.24 -13.42
N LEU A 33 4.64 11.58 -12.17
CA LEU A 33 5.86 11.12 -11.51
C LEU A 33 5.83 9.62 -11.18
N LEU A 34 4.68 9.06 -10.81
CA LEU A 34 4.50 7.60 -10.64
C LEU A 34 4.90 6.83 -11.90
N GLN A 35 4.65 7.42 -13.07
CA GLN A 35 4.95 6.81 -14.36
C GLN A 35 6.32 7.21 -14.90
N ASP A 36 7.07 8.12 -14.26
CA ASP A 36 8.38 8.55 -14.73
C ASP A 36 9.48 7.59 -14.24
N SER A 37 10.20 6.97 -15.17
CA SER A 37 11.22 5.97 -14.86
C SER A 37 12.46 6.57 -14.20
N GLY A 38 12.83 7.81 -14.58
CA GLY A 38 13.97 8.52 -14.00
C GLY A 38 13.69 8.94 -12.57
N PHE A 39 12.51 9.52 -12.33
CA PHE A 39 12.03 9.85 -10.99
C PHE A 39 11.87 8.61 -10.13
N THR A 40 11.30 7.52 -10.65
CA THR A 40 11.16 6.25 -9.95
C THR A 40 12.51 5.72 -9.46
N ARG A 41 13.53 5.73 -10.31
CA ARG A 41 14.90 5.34 -9.92
C ARG A 41 15.46 6.28 -8.85
N ALA A 42 15.39 7.59 -9.06
CA ALA A 42 15.93 8.59 -8.13
C ALA A 42 15.23 8.56 -6.75
N MET A 43 13.93 8.26 -6.75
CA MET A 43 13.14 8.05 -5.53
C MET A 43 13.59 6.77 -4.81
N ALA A 44 13.73 5.65 -5.52
CA ALA A 44 14.22 4.39 -4.94
C ALA A 44 15.61 4.56 -4.30
N GLU A 45 16.51 5.31 -4.95
CA GLU A 45 17.83 5.66 -4.39
C GLU A 45 17.72 6.51 -3.12
N THR A 46 16.85 7.51 -3.13
CA THR A 46 16.59 8.37 -1.95
C THR A 46 16.08 7.53 -0.77
N LEU A 47 15.18 6.58 -1.03
CA LEU A 47 14.58 5.72 0.00
C LEU A 47 15.53 4.66 0.54
N GLU A 48 16.42 4.11 -0.30
CA GLU A 48 17.52 3.26 0.18
C GLU A 48 18.46 4.05 1.10
N ALA A 49 18.87 5.25 0.69
CA ALA A 49 19.74 6.10 1.49
C ALA A 49 19.12 6.45 2.85
N ALA A 50 17.84 6.83 2.87
CA ALA A 50 17.11 7.15 4.10
C ALA A 50 17.08 5.96 5.08
N TYR A 51 16.88 4.74 4.57
CA TYR A 51 16.93 3.53 5.39
C TYR A 51 18.30 3.34 6.06
N TYR A 52 19.40 3.42 5.30
CA TYR A 52 20.75 3.26 5.86
C TYR A 52 21.12 4.36 6.86
N ILE A 53 20.70 5.61 6.59
CA ILE A 53 20.92 6.73 7.52
C ILE A 53 20.20 6.48 8.85
N ALA A 54 18.94 6.02 8.83
CA ALA A 54 18.19 5.71 10.04
C ALA A 54 18.80 4.54 10.84
N GLU A 55 19.35 3.55 10.14
CA GLU A 55 20.10 2.44 10.76
C GLU A 55 21.51 2.86 11.23
N LYS A 56 21.89 4.14 11.06
CA LYS A 56 23.23 4.67 11.38
C LYS A 56 24.35 3.91 10.66
N GLN A 57 24.07 3.47 9.44
CA GLN A 57 24.99 2.73 8.58
C GLN A 57 25.46 3.61 7.41
N PRO A 58 26.64 3.33 6.84
CA PRO A 58 27.08 4.01 5.63
C PRO A 58 26.12 3.73 4.47
N VAL A 59 25.77 4.77 3.73
CA VAL A 59 24.93 4.65 2.54
C VAL A 59 25.75 3.98 1.43
N PRO A 60 25.36 2.80 0.94
CA PRO A 60 26.04 2.17 -0.18
C PRO A 60 25.77 2.93 -1.48
N SER A 61 26.68 2.83 -2.46
CA SER A 61 26.39 3.33 -3.80
C SER A 61 25.23 2.56 -4.43
N PHE A 62 24.25 3.28 -4.99
CA PHE A 62 23.08 2.66 -5.58
C PHE A 62 23.43 1.78 -6.80
N THR A 63 24.45 2.19 -7.56
CA THR A 63 24.91 1.57 -8.82
C THR A 63 26.25 0.85 -8.70
N ALA A 64 26.67 0.41 -7.51
CA ALA A 64 27.95 -0.25 -7.32
C ALA A 64 28.07 -1.55 -8.14
N GLY A 65 29.28 -1.82 -8.66
CA GLY A 65 29.61 -3.08 -9.34
C GLY A 65 29.03 -3.20 -10.74
N ASP A 66 28.56 -4.39 -11.09
CA ASP A 66 27.99 -4.75 -12.38
C ASP A 66 26.46 -4.67 -12.41
N ILE A 67 25.83 -4.02 -11.42
CA ILE A 67 24.37 -4.06 -11.20
C ILE A 67 23.54 -3.63 -12.41
N ASP A 68 24.06 -2.72 -13.24
CA ASP A 68 23.39 -2.24 -14.45
C ASP A 68 23.27 -3.32 -15.55
N THR A 69 24.11 -4.37 -15.50
CA THR A 69 24.10 -5.49 -16.46
C THR A 69 23.81 -6.85 -15.82
N ALA A 70 23.94 -6.96 -14.50
CA ALA A 70 23.75 -8.18 -13.75
C ALA A 70 22.30 -8.70 -13.83
N GLN A 71 22.18 -10.03 -13.78
CA GLN A 71 20.93 -10.75 -13.84
C GLN A 71 20.78 -11.70 -12.66
N VAL A 72 19.57 -11.88 -12.15
CA VAL A 72 19.22 -12.82 -11.09
C VAL A 72 18.13 -13.78 -11.56
N LYS A 73 18.21 -15.04 -11.12
CA LYS A 73 17.16 -16.05 -11.38
C LYS A 73 16.09 -15.96 -10.29
N LYS A 74 14.81 -15.93 -10.71
CA LYS A 74 13.65 -15.84 -9.83
C LYS A 74 12.68 -16.99 -10.10
N SER A 75 12.12 -17.58 -9.05
CA SER A 75 11.08 -18.62 -9.14
C SER A 75 9.80 -18.03 -9.73
N ILE A 76 9.28 -18.66 -10.79
CA ILE A 76 8.00 -18.25 -11.40
C ILE A 76 6.86 -18.47 -10.40
N LYS A 77 6.85 -19.63 -9.71
CA LYS A 77 5.89 -19.94 -8.66
C LYS A 77 5.86 -18.87 -7.56
N ASP A 78 7.01 -18.50 -7.03
CA ASP A 78 7.10 -17.55 -5.92
C ASP A 78 6.61 -16.16 -6.35
N GLU A 79 6.90 -15.76 -7.58
CA GLU A 79 6.41 -14.49 -8.14
C GLU A 79 4.90 -14.47 -8.36
N LYS A 80 4.30 -15.60 -8.78
CA LYS A 80 2.83 -15.73 -8.86
C LYS A 80 2.19 -15.63 -7.48
N ILE A 81 2.78 -16.29 -6.48
CA ILE A 81 2.33 -16.18 -5.07
C ILE A 81 2.46 -14.73 -4.60
N ALA A 82 3.62 -14.10 -4.80
CA ALA A 82 3.89 -12.71 -4.42
C ALA A 82 2.90 -11.72 -5.04
N THR A 83 2.54 -11.94 -6.31
CA THR A 83 1.54 -11.12 -7.02
C THR A 83 0.14 -11.30 -6.43
N GLY A 84 -0.26 -12.54 -6.14
CA GLY A 84 -1.62 -12.86 -5.72
C GLY A 84 -1.90 -12.65 -4.23
N ILE A 85 -0.87 -12.60 -3.37
CA ILE A 85 -1.05 -12.46 -1.92
C ILE A 85 -1.20 -10.99 -1.47
N ALA A 86 -0.87 -10.01 -2.32
CA ALA A 86 -0.96 -8.58 -1.99
C ALA A 86 -2.31 -8.14 -1.34
N PRO A 87 -3.49 -8.63 -1.78
CA PRO A 87 -4.76 -8.30 -1.14
C PRO A 87 -4.87 -8.71 0.33
N LEU A 88 -4.13 -9.73 0.79
CA LEU A 88 -4.11 -10.11 2.22
C LEU A 88 -3.43 -9.04 3.07
N TYR A 89 -2.34 -8.47 2.58
CA TYR A 89 -1.62 -7.40 3.29
C TYR A 89 -2.42 -6.11 3.29
N ALA A 90 -3.11 -5.82 2.19
CA ALA A 90 -4.05 -4.70 2.12
C ALA A 90 -5.20 -4.87 3.12
N LEU A 91 -5.81 -6.05 3.16
CA LEU A 91 -6.90 -6.35 4.06
C LEU A 91 -6.46 -6.28 5.53
N GLU A 92 -5.30 -6.81 5.88
CA GLU A 92 -4.80 -6.77 7.27
C GLU A 92 -4.58 -5.32 7.75
N CYS A 93 -3.84 -4.51 6.99
CA CYS A 93 -3.62 -3.11 7.35
C CYS A 93 -4.93 -2.30 7.31
N GLY A 94 -5.82 -2.60 6.37
CA GLY A 94 -7.14 -1.99 6.26
C GLY A 94 -8.04 -2.29 7.46
N ILE A 95 -8.09 -3.54 7.92
CA ILE A 95 -8.80 -3.93 9.14
C ILE A 95 -8.21 -3.21 10.35
N GLY A 96 -6.88 -3.16 10.48
CA GLY A 96 -6.23 -2.43 11.57
C GLY A 96 -6.62 -0.95 11.59
N GLN A 97 -6.70 -0.30 10.43
CA GLN A 97 -7.19 1.08 10.33
C GLN A 97 -8.68 1.21 10.71
N LEU A 98 -9.52 0.26 10.30
CA LEU A 98 -10.94 0.25 10.68
C LEU A 98 -11.12 0.06 12.19
N MET A 99 -10.32 -0.81 12.80
CA MET A 99 -10.32 -1.01 14.25
C MET A 99 -9.91 0.25 15.01
N GLU A 100 -8.86 0.94 14.58
CA GLU A 100 -8.39 2.18 15.20
C GLU A 100 -9.47 3.28 15.17
N VAL A 101 -10.19 3.42 14.05
CA VAL A 101 -11.15 4.52 13.85
C VAL A 101 -12.54 4.20 14.39
N TYR A 102 -13.00 2.96 14.24
CA TYR A 102 -14.39 2.56 14.46
C TYR A 102 -14.58 1.49 15.54
N ASN A 103 -13.50 1.09 16.22
CA ASN A 103 -13.46 -0.03 17.17
C ASN A 103 -13.85 -1.37 16.54
N GLY A 104 -13.96 -2.41 17.36
CA GLY A 104 -14.32 -3.76 16.93
C GLY A 104 -13.11 -4.68 16.72
N THR A 105 -13.38 -5.93 16.41
CA THR A 105 -12.39 -7.00 16.26
C THR A 105 -12.11 -7.30 14.79
N PRO A 106 -10.96 -7.92 14.46
CA PRO A 106 -10.70 -8.35 13.08
C PRO A 106 -11.83 -9.19 12.48
N VAL A 107 -12.38 -10.15 13.23
CA VAL A 107 -13.47 -11.01 12.77
C VAL A 107 -14.75 -10.23 12.50
N GLU A 108 -15.10 -9.25 13.35
CA GLU A 108 -16.28 -8.39 13.09
C GLU A 108 -16.13 -7.58 11.81
N TRP A 109 -14.92 -7.08 11.51
CA TRP A 109 -14.67 -6.36 10.27
C TRP A 109 -14.70 -7.26 9.05
N LEU A 110 -14.17 -8.48 9.14
CA LEU A 110 -14.31 -9.49 8.11
C LEU A 110 -15.79 -9.80 7.83
N ASP A 111 -16.59 -10.00 8.87
CA ASP A 111 -18.03 -10.27 8.73
C ASP A 111 -18.76 -9.09 8.10
N LYS A 112 -18.44 -7.84 8.49
CA LYS A 112 -19.01 -6.63 7.85
C LYS A 112 -18.64 -6.49 6.37
N ILE A 113 -17.40 -6.83 5.97
CA ILE A 113 -16.98 -6.83 4.57
C ILE A 113 -17.79 -7.88 3.79
N ILE A 114 -17.86 -9.11 4.31
CA ILE A 114 -18.54 -10.23 3.66
C ILE A 114 -20.03 -9.98 3.50
N ASP A 115 -20.66 -9.39 4.52
CA ASP A 115 -22.09 -9.07 4.54
C ASP A 115 -22.45 -7.78 3.78
N ASN A 116 -21.46 -7.11 3.16
CA ASN A 116 -21.65 -5.83 2.47
C ASN A 116 -22.28 -4.74 3.36
N LYS A 117 -21.78 -4.64 4.60
CA LYS A 117 -22.27 -3.69 5.64
C LYS A 117 -21.35 -2.49 5.84
N LEU A 118 -20.36 -2.29 4.96
CA LEU A 118 -19.46 -1.16 5.02
C LEU A 118 -20.08 0.09 4.40
N ASP A 119 -19.82 1.24 5.01
CA ASP A 119 -20.13 2.54 4.39
C ASP A 119 -19.08 2.93 3.33
N SER A 120 -19.33 4.02 2.61
CA SER A 120 -18.45 4.48 1.54
C SER A 120 -17.05 4.90 2.02
N ALA A 121 -16.91 5.41 3.24
CA ALA A 121 -15.62 5.80 3.79
C ALA A 121 -14.78 4.56 4.17
N GLN A 122 -15.43 3.55 4.72
CA GLN A 122 -14.83 2.25 5.04
C GLN A 122 -14.42 1.49 3.76
N VAL A 123 -15.24 1.52 2.71
CA VAL A 123 -14.87 0.97 1.40
C VAL A 123 -13.69 1.74 0.79
N LEU A 124 -13.71 3.07 0.87
CA LEU A 124 -12.65 3.92 0.34
C LEU A 124 -11.28 3.57 0.91
N ILE A 125 -11.15 3.41 2.24
CA ILE A 125 -9.86 3.11 2.86
C ILE A 125 -9.33 1.72 2.46
N LEU A 126 -10.21 0.71 2.38
CA LEU A 126 -9.82 -0.64 1.94
C LEU A 126 -9.31 -0.62 0.49
N ASN A 127 -9.98 0.11 -0.40
CA ASN A 127 -9.55 0.26 -1.79
C ASN A 127 -8.19 0.97 -1.89
N ARG A 128 -7.90 1.95 -1.03
CA ARG A 128 -6.59 2.62 -1.02
C ARG A 128 -5.47 1.67 -0.60
N PHE A 129 -5.70 0.78 0.38
CA PHE A 129 -4.71 -0.24 0.74
C PHE A 129 -4.51 -1.27 -0.37
N ALA A 130 -5.59 -1.70 -1.03
CA ALA A 130 -5.50 -2.59 -2.18
C ALA A 130 -4.67 -1.95 -3.30
N ASN A 131 -4.93 -0.68 -3.62
CA ASN A 131 -4.16 0.06 -4.62
C ASN A 131 -2.68 0.21 -4.25
N ALA A 132 -2.38 0.52 -2.99
CA ALA A 132 -1.01 0.67 -2.50
C ALA A 132 -0.20 -0.64 -2.66
N THR A 133 -0.78 -1.76 -2.22
CA THR A 133 -0.12 -3.08 -2.33
C THR A 133 0.00 -3.55 -3.78
N TRP A 134 -1.01 -3.27 -4.61
CA TRP A 134 -0.94 -3.55 -6.05
C TRP A 134 0.17 -2.75 -6.74
N LYS A 135 0.32 -1.45 -6.42
CA LYS A 135 1.39 -0.59 -6.93
C LYS A 135 2.76 -1.12 -6.54
N ALA A 136 2.95 -1.48 -5.26
CA ALA A 136 4.20 -2.03 -4.74
C ALA A 136 4.66 -3.30 -5.47
N GLY A 137 3.72 -4.14 -5.92
CA GLY A 137 4.05 -5.36 -6.68
C GLY A 137 4.34 -5.13 -8.17
N GLN A 138 3.93 -4.02 -8.78
CA GLN A 138 4.08 -3.85 -10.24
C GLN A 138 5.54 -3.82 -10.71
N PRO A 139 6.45 -3.03 -10.10
CA PRO A 139 7.83 -2.94 -10.57
C PRO A 139 8.57 -4.28 -10.52
N PHE A 140 8.28 -5.13 -9.52
CA PHE A 140 8.84 -6.47 -9.46
C PHE A 140 8.43 -7.31 -10.66
N ARG A 141 7.23 -7.13 -11.20
CA ARG A 141 6.74 -7.88 -12.37
C ARG A 141 7.32 -7.36 -13.70
N GLY A 142 8.01 -6.23 -13.66
CA GLY A 142 8.56 -5.51 -14.81
C GLY A 142 8.47 -4.02 -14.58
N LEU A 143 9.60 -3.31 -14.66
CA LEU A 143 9.66 -1.87 -14.37
C LEU A 143 8.83 -1.07 -15.39
N GLU A 144 8.66 -1.56 -16.61
CA GLU A 144 7.80 -0.97 -17.64
C GLU A 144 6.32 -0.89 -17.22
N ARG A 145 5.88 -1.68 -16.23
CA ARG A 145 4.49 -1.67 -15.76
C ARG A 145 4.08 -0.38 -15.08
N ILE A 146 5.02 0.45 -14.64
CA ILE A 146 4.72 1.80 -14.14
C ILE A 146 4.14 2.69 -15.25
N LYS A 147 4.31 2.34 -16.53
CA LYS A 147 3.76 3.07 -17.68
C LYS A 147 2.30 2.71 -18.00
N ARG A 148 1.69 1.79 -17.26
CA ARG A 148 0.29 1.40 -17.50
C ARG A 148 -0.64 2.58 -17.23
N PRO A 149 -1.71 2.79 -18.02
CA PRO A 149 -2.64 3.91 -17.81
C PRO A 149 -3.27 3.95 -16.41
N VAL A 150 -3.45 2.78 -15.79
CA VAL A 150 -4.02 2.63 -14.43
C VAL A 150 -2.97 2.79 -13.32
N PHE A 151 -1.69 2.99 -13.66
CA PHE A 151 -0.63 3.29 -12.69
C PHE A 151 -0.57 4.80 -12.41
N ILE A 152 -1.67 5.33 -11.89
CA ILE A 152 -1.88 6.76 -11.57
C ILE A 152 -2.49 6.87 -10.17
N SER A 153 -2.77 8.08 -9.70
CA SER A 153 -3.47 8.24 -8.43
C SER A 153 -4.85 7.61 -8.47
N SER A 154 -5.21 6.91 -7.38
CA SER A 154 -6.56 6.30 -7.22
C SER A 154 -7.69 7.32 -7.34
N PHE A 155 -7.38 8.60 -7.13
CA PHE A 155 -8.32 9.70 -7.32
C PHE A 155 -8.85 9.80 -8.76
N PHE A 156 -8.06 9.37 -9.77
CA PHE A 156 -8.42 9.42 -11.19
C PHE A 156 -8.79 8.07 -11.77
N LEU A 157 -8.78 7.00 -10.98
CA LEU A 157 -9.11 5.68 -11.49
C LEU A 157 -10.60 5.60 -11.82
N PRO A 158 -10.96 4.97 -12.95
CA PRO A 158 -12.34 4.60 -13.23
C PRO A 158 -12.94 3.73 -12.13
N GLU A 159 -14.25 3.83 -11.94
CA GLU A 159 -14.98 3.07 -10.91
C GLU A 159 -14.79 1.55 -11.06
N ASP A 160 -14.69 1.03 -12.29
CA ASP A 160 -14.48 -0.41 -12.52
C ASP A 160 -13.08 -0.88 -12.12
N GLU A 161 -12.05 -0.03 -12.23
CA GLU A 161 -10.72 -0.32 -11.71
C GLU A 161 -10.70 -0.31 -10.18
N VAL A 162 -11.41 0.64 -9.55
CA VAL A 162 -11.57 0.69 -8.09
C VAL A 162 -12.38 -0.51 -7.58
N GLN A 163 -13.38 -0.97 -8.34
CA GLN A 163 -14.17 -2.14 -7.98
C GLN A 163 -13.34 -3.43 -7.98
N LYS A 164 -12.39 -3.59 -8.91
CA LYS A 164 -11.46 -4.74 -8.94
C LYS A 164 -10.65 -4.84 -7.64
N ASP A 165 -10.24 -3.70 -7.09
CA ASP A 165 -9.55 -3.64 -5.80
C ASP A 165 -10.47 -4.17 -4.67
N TYR A 166 -11.73 -3.72 -4.62
CA TYR A 166 -12.68 -4.18 -3.61
C TYR A 166 -13.04 -5.67 -3.75
N ASP A 167 -13.19 -6.18 -4.97
CA ASP A 167 -13.50 -7.58 -5.23
C ASP A 167 -12.41 -8.51 -4.67
N HIS A 168 -11.13 -8.11 -4.82
CA HIS A 168 -10.02 -8.83 -4.21
C HIS A 168 -10.01 -8.75 -2.68
N ILE A 169 -10.36 -7.60 -2.10
CA ILE A 169 -10.52 -7.43 -0.64
C ILE A 169 -11.62 -8.34 -0.12
N LEU A 170 -12.80 -8.34 -0.75
CA LEU A 170 -13.94 -9.17 -0.37
C LEU A 170 -13.60 -10.65 -0.45
N SER A 171 -12.96 -11.09 -1.53
CA SER A 171 -12.60 -12.49 -1.70
C SER A 171 -11.55 -12.95 -0.69
N THR A 172 -10.56 -12.11 -0.41
CA THR A 172 -9.55 -12.37 0.62
C THR A 172 -10.16 -12.39 2.02
N ALA A 173 -11.13 -11.52 2.30
CA ALA A 173 -11.86 -11.51 3.56
C ALA A 173 -12.60 -12.82 3.81
N LYS A 174 -13.24 -13.39 2.78
CA LYS A 174 -13.90 -14.71 2.88
C LYS A 174 -12.93 -15.82 3.27
N ILE A 175 -11.76 -15.87 2.63
CA ILE A 175 -10.73 -16.89 2.93
C ILE A 175 -10.14 -16.69 4.33
N LEU A 176 -9.76 -15.46 4.68
CA LEU A 176 -9.20 -15.17 6.01
C LEU A 176 -10.22 -15.50 7.11
N ARG A 177 -11.49 -15.12 6.91
CA ARG A 177 -12.56 -15.38 7.86
C ARG A 177 -12.76 -16.87 8.14
N GLN A 178 -12.69 -17.72 7.11
CA GLN A 178 -12.76 -19.18 7.26
C GLN A 178 -11.64 -19.71 8.15
N LYS A 179 -10.41 -19.21 7.98
CA LYS A 179 -9.23 -19.62 8.77
C LYS A 179 -9.21 -19.05 10.19
N MET A 180 -10.07 -18.08 10.50
CA MET A 180 -10.22 -17.46 11.82
C MET A 180 -11.46 -17.94 12.59
N THR A 181 -12.14 -18.99 12.13
CA THR A 181 -13.35 -19.52 12.78
C THR A 181 -13.11 -19.94 14.23
N ASP A 182 -11.93 -20.47 14.52
CA ASP A 182 -11.50 -20.95 15.84
C ASP A 182 -11.29 -19.83 16.86
N VAL A 183 -11.07 -18.59 16.41
CA VAL A 183 -10.80 -17.42 17.26
C VAL A 183 -11.92 -16.38 17.24
N LYS A 184 -13.09 -16.70 16.66
CA LYS A 184 -14.17 -15.71 16.42
C LYS A 184 -14.64 -14.97 17.68
N ASP A 185 -14.72 -15.67 18.81
CA ASP A 185 -15.23 -15.13 20.09
C ASP A 185 -14.06 -14.73 21.03
N SER A 186 -12.83 -14.71 20.52
CA SER A 186 -11.64 -14.39 21.30
C SER A 186 -11.31 -12.91 21.27
N SER A 187 -10.38 -12.49 22.15
CA SER A 187 -9.91 -11.11 22.23
C SER A 187 -9.25 -10.63 20.93
N ILE A 188 -9.19 -9.30 20.73
CA ILE A 188 -8.45 -8.68 19.62
C ILE A 188 -7.02 -9.22 19.52
N SER A 189 -6.33 -9.32 20.65
CA SER A 189 -4.95 -9.84 20.70
C SER A 189 -4.86 -11.27 20.16
N HIS A 190 -5.75 -12.18 20.58
CA HIS A 190 -5.76 -13.55 20.08
C HIS A 190 -6.09 -13.63 18.58
N GLN A 191 -7.02 -12.81 18.10
CA GLN A 191 -7.35 -12.71 16.68
C GLN A 191 -6.17 -12.17 15.85
N LEU A 192 -5.46 -11.15 16.33
CA LEU A 192 -4.24 -10.63 15.68
C LEU A 192 -3.12 -11.67 15.67
N GLN A 193 -2.94 -12.45 16.74
CA GLN A 193 -1.96 -13.56 16.74
C GLN A 193 -2.32 -14.65 15.73
N ARG A 194 -3.62 -14.92 15.53
CA ARG A 194 -4.07 -15.84 14.48
C ARG A 194 -3.75 -15.30 13.08
N ILE A 195 -4.00 -14.01 12.84
CA ILE A 195 -3.62 -13.35 11.59
C ILE A 195 -2.10 -13.41 11.40
N ASN A 196 -1.31 -13.15 12.45
CA ASN A 196 0.14 -13.25 12.40
C ASN A 196 0.61 -14.64 11.93
N ALA A 197 0.10 -15.71 12.54
CA ALA A 197 0.43 -17.07 12.13
C ALA A 197 0.08 -17.34 10.64
N LEU A 198 -1.06 -16.82 10.17
CA LEU A 198 -1.49 -16.96 8.79
C LEU A 198 -0.64 -16.14 7.81
N LEU A 199 -0.24 -14.92 8.15
CA LEU A 199 0.64 -14.08 7.32
C LEU A 199 1.99 -14.76 7.04
N GLN A 200 2.46 -15.59 7.97
CA GLN A 200 3.75 -16.30 7.88
C GLN A 200 3.62 -17.73 7.31
N ASP A 201 2.40 -18.18 6.99
CA ASP A 201 2.13 -19.51 6.45
C ASP A 201 2.22 -19.50 4.92
N LYS A 202 3.21 -20.22 4.37
CA LYS A 202 3.44 -20.32 2.92
C LYS A 202 2.32 -21.05 2.18
N GLN A 203 1.65 -22.01 2.81
CA GLN A 203 0.52 -22.70 2.19
C GLN A 203 -0.67 -21.76 2.15
N PHE A 204 -0.92 -21.00 3.22
CA PHE A 204 -1.97 -19.99 3.21
C PHE A 204 -1.70 -18.89 2.17
N ALA A 205 -0.45 -18.46 2.03
CA ALA A 205 -0.01 -17.55 0.97
C ALA A 205 -0.34 -18.07 -0.43
N PHE A 206 -0.07 -19.36 -0.68
CA PHE A 206 -0.42 -20.02 -1.93
C PHE A 206 -1.94 -20.03 -2.16
N ASP A 207 -2.73 -20.42 -1.15
CA ASP A 207 -4.19 -20.51 -1.24
C ASP A 207 -4.83 -19.15 -1.57
N VAL A 208 -4.37 -18.08 -0.91
CA VAL A 208 -4.82 -16.71 -1.17
C VAL A 208 -4.46 -16.28 -2.59
N ALA A 209 -3.23 -16.53 -3.03
CA ALA A 209 -2.79 -16.14 -4.36
C ALA A 209 -3.55 -16.87 -5.48
N ALA A 210 -3.80 -18.18 -5.31
CA ALA A 210 -4.59 -18.97 -6.23
C ALA A 210 -6.03 -18.46 -6.32
N ASN A 211 -6.63 -18.10 -5.18
CA ASN A 211 -7.95 -17.52 -5.16
C ASN A 211 -8.01 -16.13 -5.81
N ALA A 212 -7.02 -15.27 -5.58
CA ALA A 212 -6.95 -13.95 -6.21
C ALA A 212 -6.91 -14.06 -7.76
N GLU A 213 -6.12 -15.00 -8.30
CA GLU A 213 -6.13 -15.26 -9.75
C GLU A 213 -7.50 -15.77 -10.23
N ALA A 214 -8.14 -16.68 -9.48
CA ALA A 214 -9.47 -17.19 -9.82
C ALA A 214 -10.54 -16.09 -9.86
N VAL A 215 -10.50 -15.14 -8.91
CA VAL A 215 -11.40 -13.97 -8.89
C VAL A 215 -11.23 -13.15 -10.15
N TYR A 216 -9.99 -12.84 -10.55
CA TYR A 216 -9.72 -12.06 -11.76
C TYR A 216 -10.32 -12.68 -13.03
N TYR A 217 -10.21 -14.01 -13.21
CA TYR A 217 -10.84 -14.65 -14.38
C TYR A 217 -12.36 -14.71 -14.28
N THR A 218 -12.89 -14.91 -13.07
CA THR A 218 -14.34 -14.97 -12.84
C THR A 218 -15.02 -13.63 -13.11
N THR A 219 -14.43 -12.50 -12.68
CA THR A 219 -14.95 -11.15 -12.95
C THR A 219 -14.92 -10.81 -14.44
N LEU A 220 -14.00 -11.40 -15.21
CA LEU A 220 -13.96 -11.30 -16.66
C LEU A 220 -14.88 -12.30 -17.39
N HIS A 221 -15.67 -13.09 -16.66
CA HIS A 221 -16.51 -14.17 -17.20
C HIS A 221 -15.71 -15.17 -18.06
N LYS A 222 -14.49 -15.50 -17.62
CA LYS A 222 -13.59 -16.46 -18.28
C LYS A 222 -13.41 -17.72 -17.43
N ALA A 223 -13.07 -18.82 -18.11
CA ALA A 223 -12.67 -20.04 -17.42
C ALA A 223 -11.43 -19.79 -16.55
N VAL A 224 -11.45 -20.28 -15.31
CA VAL A 224 -10.33 -20.18 -14.37
C VAL A 224 -9.27 -21.21 -14.76
N PRO A 225 -8.06 -20.79 -15.18
CA PRO A 225 -6.97 -21.72 -15.46
C PRO A 225 -6.37 -22.27 -14.15
N PRO A 226 -5.61 -23.38 -14.20
CA PRO A 226 -4.79 -23.81 -13.07
C PRO A 226 -3.83 -22.69 -12.62
N PHE A 227 -3.75 -22.47 -11.31
CA PHE A 227 -2.86 -21.44 -10.74
C PHE A 227 -1.39 -21.67 -11.08
N LEU A 228 -0.93 -22.92 -11.15
CA LEU A 228 0.37 -23.27 -11.72
C LEU A 228 0.16 -24.13 -12.97
N LYS A 229 0.73 -23.70 -14.09
CA LYS A 229 0.79 -24.52 -15.30
C LYS A 229 1.85 -25.62 -15.13
N PRO A 230 1.77 -26.73 -15.90
CA PRO A 230 2.79 -27.77 -15.86
C PRO A 230 4.20 -27.20 -16.04
N GLY A 231 5.09 -27.49 -15.09
CA GLY A 231 6.49 -27.03 -15.06
C GLY A 231 6.73 -25.65 -14.42
N GLU A 232 5.69 -24.86 -14.10
CA GLU A 232 5.86 -23.55 -13.43
C GLU A 232 6.30 -23.69 -11.96
N ASP A 233 6.15 -24.87 -11.38
CA ASP A 233 6.54 -25.20 -10.01
C ASP A 233 8.06 -25.19 -9.79
N THR A 234 8.83 -25.44 -10.84
CA THR A 234 10.31 -25.46 -10.81
C THR A 234 10.95 -24.45 -11.77
N ALA A 235 10.17 -23.83 -12.65
CA ALA A 235 10.66 -22.86 -13.61
C ALA A 235 11.22 -21.60 -12.95
N THR A 236 12.25 -21.03 -13.57
CA THR A 236 12.84 -19.75 -13.19
C THR A 236 12.89 -18.79 -14.38
N GLN A 237 12.90 -17.50 -14.09
CA GLN A 237 13.10 -16.44 -15.07
C GLN A 237 14.29 -15.55 -14.69
N SER A 238 14.92 -14.95 -15.70
CA SER A 238 16.02 -13.99 -15.51
C SER A 238 15.46 -12.59 -15.31
N LYS A 239 15.99 -11.85 -14.34
CA LYS A 239 15.61 -10.46 -14.07
C LYS A 239 16.81 -9.55 -13.86
N SER A 240 16.67 -8.29 -14.26
CA SER A 240 17.64 -7.24 -14.00
C SER A 240 17.81 -7.04 -12.49
N VAL A 241 19.06 -7.07 -12.01
CA VAL A 241 19.34 -6.79 -10.59
C VAL A 241 19.02 -5.34 -10.25
N LEU A 242 19.29 -4.40 -11.17
CA LEU A 242 18.92 -2.99 -11.00
C LEU A 242 17.40 -2.81 -10.85
N ASP A 243 16.60 -3.46 -11.69
CA ASP A 243 15.14 -3.33 -11.62
C ASP A 243 14.59 -3.90 -10.32
N GLU A 244 15.10 -5.06 -9.87
CA GLU A 244 14.76 -5.64 -8.57
C GLU A 244 15.17 -4.70 -7.42
N LYS A 245 16.30 -4.00 -7.54
CA LYS A 245 16.76 -3.03 -6.54
C LYS A 245 15.87 -1.78 -6.50
N ILE A 246 15.44 -1.27 -7.66
CA ILE A 246 14.47 -0.17 -7.74
C ILE A 246 13.13 -0.62 -7.13
N ALA A 247 12.61 -1.78 -7.54
CA ALA A 247 11.36 -2.34 -7.03
C ALA A 247 11.37 -2.55 -5.51
N THR A 248 12.51 -2.98 -4.96
CA THR A 248 12.68 -3.18 -3.51
C THR A 248 12.58 -1.89 -2.71
N ASN A 249 13.05 -0.77 -3.26
CA ASN A 249 13.23 0.47 -2.48
C ASN A 249 12.17 1.54 -2.77
N ILE A 250 11.32 1.37 -3.79
CA ILE A 250 10.32 2.39 -4.17
C ILE A 250 9.02 2.37 -3.32
N ALA A 251 8.81 1.34 -2.49
CA ALA A 251 7.54 1.09 -1.80
C ALA A 251 7.04 2.26 -0.92
N GLY A 252 7.96 3.02 -0.29
CA GLY A 252 7.62 4.20 0.52
C GLY A 252 6.95 5.32 -0.29
N PHE A 253 7.31 5.49 -1.57
CA PHE A 253 6.67 6.48 -2.43
C PHE A 253 5.23 6.11 -2.77
N TYR A 254 4.95 4.83 -3.02
CA TYR A 254 3.58 4.38 -3.28
C TYR A 254 2.70 4.46 -2.04
N ALA A 255 3.27 4.19 -0.86
CA ALA A 255 2.58 4.41 0.41
C ALA A 255 2.22 5.88 0.62
N LEU A 256 3.19 6.79 0.41
CA LEU A 256 2.96 8.23 0.47
C LEU A 256 1.87 8.66 -0.50
N GLU A 257 1.95 8.27 -1.77
CA GLU A 257 0.95 8.68 -2.77
C GLU A 257 -0.46 8.20 -2.41
N CYS A 258 -0.61 6.94 -1.98
CA CYS A 258 -1.92 6.40 -1.61
C CYS A 258 -2.51 7.09 -0.37
N GLY A 259 -1.67 7.45 0.61
CA GLY A 259 -2.09 8.26 1.76
C GLY A 259 -2.51 9.68 1.36
N LEU A 260 -1.76 10.36 0.49
CA LEU A 260 -2.13 11.68 -0.05
C LEU A 260 -3.46 11.60 -0.82
N SER A 261 -3.62 10.60 -1.68
CA SER A 261 -4.85 10.36 -2.45
C SER A 261 -6.05 10.08 -1.55
N TYR A 262 -5.86 9.31 -0.47
CA TYR A 262 -6.89 9.08 0.53
C TYR A 262 -7.31 10.39 1.23
N LEU A 263 -6.35 11.16 1.78
CA LEU A 263 -6.67 12.39 2.50
C LEU A 263 -7.29 13.47 1.59
N ALA A 264 -6.84 13.55 0.34
CA ALA A 264 -7.47 14.38 -0.67
C ALA A 264 -8.94 14.00 -0.90
N THR A 265 -9.26 12.69 -0.96
CA THR A 265 -10.62 12.21 -1.19
C THR A 265 -11.50 12.34 0.06
N ALA A 266 -11.00 11.90 1.21
CA ALA A 266 -11.77 11.76 2.45
C ALA A 266 -11.88 13.09 3.22
N GLN A 267 -10.86 13.93 3.15
CA GLN A 267 -10.75 15.15 3.96
C GLN A 267 -10.61 16.42 3.11
N ASN A 268 -10.62 16.34 1.77
CA ASN A 268 -10.28 17.45 0.87
C ASN A 268 -8.90 18.07 1.20
N ALA A 269 -7.95 17.27 1.69
CA ALA A 269 -6.63 17.76 2.04
C ALA A 269 -5.78 18.03 0.79
N LEU A 270 -5.09 19.17 0.75
CA LEU A 270 -4.19 19.51 -0.35
C LEU A 270 -2.88 18.69 -0.23
N PRO A 271 -2.48 17.92 -1.27
CA PRO A 271 -1.28 17.09 -1.19
C PRO A 271 -0.02 17.83 -0.76
N LEU A 272 0.26 19.02 -1.32
CA LEU A 272 1.43 19.81 -0.96
C LEU A 272 1.44 20.24 0.52
N LYS A 273 0.28 20.57 1.07
CA LYS A 273 0.16 20.89 2.51
C LYS A 273 0.49 19.66 3.36
N VAL A 274 -0.08 18.51 3.03
CA VAL A 274 0.17 17.26 3.76
C VAL A 274 1.66 16.87 3.67
N LEU A 275 2.29 17.05 2.51
CA LEU A 275 3.72 16.83 2.34
C LEU A 275 4.56 17.70 3.28
N HIS A 276 4.26 19.00 3.37
CA HIS A 276 4.93 19.87 4.33
C HIS A 276 4.68 19.40 5.77
N ASP A 277 3.44 19.06 6.11
CA ASP A 277 3.08 18.58 7.46
C ASP A 277 3.84 17.30 7.86
N ILE A 278 4.11 16.40 6.90
CA ILE A 278 4.95 15.21 7.11
C ILE A 278 6.40 15.61 7.41
N VAL A 279 6.99 16.49 6.58
CA VAL A 279 8.40 16.87 6.71
C VAL A 279 8.67 17.64 8.00
N THR A 280 7.74 18.49 8.42
CA THR A 280 7.83 19.27 9.67
C THR A 280 7.33 18.54 10.90
N ASP A 281 6.96 17.25 10.79
CA ASP A 281 6.35 16.45 11.86
C ASP A 281 5.14 17.15 12.54
N SER A 282 4.37 17.91 11.77
CA SER A 282 3.14 18.59 12.23
C SER A 282 1.86 17.87 11.82
N LEU A 283 1.99 16.74 11.12
CA LEU A 283 0.86 15.89 10.79
C LEU A 283 0.21 15.33 12.07
N ALA A 284 -1.12 15.36 12.13
CA ALA A 284 -1.84 14.83 13.28
C ALA A 284 -1.67 13.30 13.41
N THR A 285 -1.73 12.81 14.66
CA THR A 285 -1.41 11.41 15.00
C THR A 285 -2.20 10.38 14.20
N PRO A 286 -3.53 10.52 14.00
CA PRO A 286 -4.30 9.55 13.21
C PRO A 286 -3.82 9.49 11.75
N GLU A 287 -3.54 10.63 11.12
CA GLU A 287 -3.00 10.67 9.77
C GLU A 287 -1.58 10.10 9.69
N LYS A 288 -0.72 10.38 10.67
CA LYS A 288 0.62 9.79 10.74
C LYS A 288 0.56 8.26 10.79
N LYS A 289 -0.24 7.70 11.70
CA LYS A 289 -0.45 6.24 11.79
C LYS A 289 -0.98 5.64 10.50
N LEU A 290 -1.85 6.37 9.79
CA LEU A 290 -2.35 5.93 8.50
C LEU A 290 -1.21 5.78 7.46
N PHE A 291 -0.29 6.74 7.36
CA PHE A 291 0.87 6.65 6.47
C PHE A 291 1.80 5.50 6.87
N GLU A 292 2.02 5.28 8.17
CA GLU A 292 2.80 4.15 8.68
C GLU A 292 2.18 2.81 8.28
N ARG A 293 0.84 2.68 8.38
CA ARG A 293 0.13 1.48 7.89
C ARG A 293 0.28 1.30 6.38
N PHE A 294 0.22 2.37 5.59
CA PHE A 294 0.44 2.28 4.14
C PHE A 294 1.87 1.81 3.82
N ALA A 295 2.88 2.37 4.48
CA ALA A 295 4.27 1.94 4.34
C ALA A 295 4.44 0.47 4.70
N ASN A 296 3.81 0.03 5.79
CA ASN A 296 3.86 -1.36 6.19
C ASN A 296 3.19 -2.31 5.16
N ALA A 297 2.03 -1.92 4.63
CA ALA A 297 1.32 -2.68 3.60
C ALA A 297 2.16 -2.82 2.32
N THR A 298 2.76 -1.72 1.83
CA THR A 298 3.60 -1.76 0.63
C THR A 298 4.90 -2.50 0.85
N TRP A 299 5.53 -2.37 2.02
CA TRP A 299 6.69 -3.15 2.41
C TRP A 299 6.40 -4.65 2.43
N LYS A 300 5.28 -5.06 3.05
CA LYS A 300 4.82 -6.46 3.08
C LYS A 300 4.58 -6.99 1.66
N ALA A 301 3.91 -6.21 0.81
CA ALA A 301 3.66 -6.60 -0.58
C ALA A 301 4.93 -6.81 -1.41
N GLY A 302 6.03 -6.10 -1.10
CA GLY A 302 7.31 -6.27 -1.76
C GLY A 302 8.15 -7.45 -1.25
N GLN A 303 7.98 -7.92 -0.01
CA GLN A 303 8.86 -8.95 0.56
C GLN A 303 8.82 -10.31 -0.18
N PRO A 304 7.65 -10.87 -0.52
CA PRO A 304 7.57 -12.17 -1.18
C PRO A 304 8.25 -12.20 -2.54
N PHE A 305 8.26 -11.08 -3.28
CA PHE A 305 8.98 -10.99 -4.55
C PHE A 305 10.49 -11.19 -4.37
N ARG A 306 11.07 -10.72 -3.25
CA ARG A 306 12.49 -10.87 -2.97
C ARG A 306 12.84 -12.33 -2.63
N SER A 307 11.97 -12.99 -1.85
CA SER A 307 11.95 -14.42 -1.58
C SER A 307 10.71 -14.73 -0.76
N LEU A 308 10.01 -15.84 -1.07
CA LEU A 308 8.85 -16.26 -0.30
C LEU A 308 9.20 -16.56 1.18
N ASP A 309 10.44 -16.95 1.49
CA ASP A 309 10.91 -17.16 2.86
C ASP A 309 10.85 -15.89 3.73
N ARG A 310 10.78 -14.71 3.11
CA ARG A 310 10.74 -13.46 3.88
C ARG A 310 9.45 -13.25 4.65
N ILE A 311 8.37 -13.96 4.29
CA ILE A 311 7.13 -13.91 5.06
C ILE A 311 7.28 -14.55 6.44
N THR A 312 8.30 -15.39 6.67
CA THR A 312 8.53 -16.04 7.96
C THR A 312 9.46 -15.24 8.89
N ARG A 313 9.78 -13.99 8.53
CA ARG A 313 10.60 -13.12 9.38
C ARG A 313 9.79 -12.63 10.57
N HIS A 314 10.46 -12.42 11.70
CA HIS A 314 9.81 -11.99 12.94
C HIS A 314 9.06 -10.66 12.82
N ASN A 315 9.54 -9.74 11.97
CA ASN A 315 8.89 -8.45 11.72
C ASN A 315 7.82 -8.51 10.61
N PHE A 316 7.59 -9.68 10.00
CA PHE A 316 6.48 -9.91 9.09
C PHE A 316 5.22 -10.27 9.91
N THR A 317 4.72 -9.29 10.66
CA THR A 317 3.61 -9.42 11.62
C THR A 317 2.56 -8.34 11.36
N PRO A 318 1.31 -8.46 11.85
CA PRO A 318 0.32 -7.40 11.77
C PRO A 318 0.87 -6.06 12.25
N PHE A 319 0.42 -4.95 11.65
CA PHE A 319 0.93 -3.61 11.99
C PHE A 319 0.79 -3.31 13.48
N ASP A 320 -0.37 -3.67 14.04
CA ASP A 320 -0.72 -3.49 15.45
C ASP A 320 0.11 -4.34 16.42
N LEU A 321 0.96 -5.24 15.90
CA LEU A 321 1.90 -6.07 16.67
C LEU A 321 3.36 -5.68 16.44
N LEU A 322 3.66 -4.66 15.63
CA LEU A 322 5.01 -4.19 15.39
C LEU A 322 5.59 -3.45 16.60
N SER A 323 6.90 -3.53 16.76
CA SER A 323 7.60 -2.66 17.70
C SER A 323 7.62 -1.21 17.19
N PRO A 324 7.68 -0.22 18.08
CA PRO A 324 7.82 1.18 17.68
C PRO A 324 9.02 1.42 16.75
N SER A 325 10.13 0.72 16.97
CA SER A 325 11.33 0.83 16.13
C SER A 325 11.13 0.40 14.69
N GLU A 326 10.24 -0.57 14.42
CA GLU A 326 9.93 -0.99 13.04
C GLU A 326 8.98 0.03 12.39
N ILE A 327 8.02 0.57 13.15
CA ILE A 327 7.12 1.64 12.69
C ILE A 327 7.90 2.93 12.37
N ASP A 328 8.91 3.26 13.18
CA ASP A 328 9.76 4.44 12.95
C ASP A 328 10.51 4.36 11.60
N LYS A 329 10.89 3.15 11.15
CA LYS A 329 11.54 2.95 9.84
C LYS A 329 10.58 3.26 8.70
N ASP A 330 9.33 2.83 8.83
CA ASP A 330 8.26 3.14 7.89
C ASP A 330 8.07 4.67 7.81
N TRP A 331 8.03 5.38 8.95
CA TRP A 331 7.91 6.84 8.98
C TRP A 331 9.10 7.56 8.32
N VAL A 332 10.34 7.11 8.56
CA VAL A 332 11.53 7.68 7.90
C VAL A 332 11.41 7.62 6.39
N GLN A 333 10.97 6.50 5.83
CA GLN A 333 10.80 6.36 4.38
C GLN A 333 9.70 7.28 3.84
N ILE A 334 8.59 7.43 4.57
CA ILE A 334 7.52 8.38 4.21
C ILE A 334 8.04 9.82 4.18
N LYS A 335 8.80 10.24 5.20
CA LYS A 335 9.41 11.58 5.23
C LYS A 335 10.37 11.81 4.07
N ALA A 336 11.26 10.87 3.79
CA ALA A 336 12.20 10.98 2.69
C ALA A 336 11.49 11.04 1.32
N ALA A 337 10.43 10.26 1.12
CA ALA A 337 9.60 10.35 -0.07
C ALA A 337 8.93 11.73 -0.18
N ALA A 338 8.43 12.27 0.94
CA ALA A 338 7.77 13.57 0.97
C ALA A 338 8.73 14.71 0.62
N GLU A 339 9.90 14.74 1.24
CA GLU A 339 10.97 15.70 0.93
C GLU A 339 11.36 15.68 -0.55
N LYS A 340 11.48 14.47 -1.12
CA LYS A 340 11.81 14.29 -2.54
C LYS A 340 10.69 14.76 -3.47
N LEU A 341 9.43 14.68 -3.05
CA LEU A 341 8.27 14.99 -3.88
C LEU A 341 7.93 16.48 -3.92
N ILE A 342 8.12 17.21 -2.81
CA ILE A 342 7.77 18.65 -2.66
C ILE A 342 8.23 19.51 -3.85
N PRO A 343 9.48 19.44 -4.35
CA PRO A 343 9.95 20.31 -5.43
C PRO A 343 9.23 20.11 -6.77
N HIS A 344 8.46 19.03 -6.92
CA HIS A 344 7.79 18.67 -8.16
C HIS A 344 6.28 18.96 -8.14
N ILE A 345 5.75 19.43 -7.01
CA ILE A 345 4.32 19.70 -6.80
C ILE A 345 4.11 21.20 -6.58
N GLN A 346 3.10 21.78 -7.24
CA GLN A 346 2.81 23.23 -7.19
C GLN A 346 1.38 23.52 -6.72
#